data_AF-A0A536ETY1-F1
#
_entry.id   AF-A0A536ETY1-F1
#
_cell.length_a   1.000
_cell.length_b   1.000
_cell.length_c   1.000
_cell.angle_alpha   90.00
_cell.angle_beta   90.00
_cell.angle_gamma   90.00
#
_symmetry.space_group_name_H-M   'P 1'
#
loop_
_entity.id
_entity.type
_entity.pdbx_description
1 polymer ?
#
loop_
_entity_poly.entity_id
_entity_poly.type
_entity_poly.pdbx_seq_one_letter_code
_entity_poly.pdbx_strand_id
1 'polypeptide(L)'
;MSALSSHVLEEIKELPAKYPQPRSAVMPALDLAQEELGHLTPEAMSEVAAALELDPGYVEGVATFYSLFHLAPIGKHRFYVCTNLS
;
A
#
# COMPACT_ATOMS: atom_id res chain seq x y z
N MET A 1 9.90 16.39 -0.82
CA MET A 1 8.46 16.68 -0.76
C MET A 1 7.80 15.34 -0.50
N SER A 2 6.93 15.24 0.51
CA SER A 2 6.26 13.97 0.83
C SER A 2 5.34 13.58 -0.33
N ALA A 3 5.29 12.31 -0.69
CA ALA A 3 4.36 11.77 -1.66
C ALA A 3 2.95 11.67 -1.08
N LEU A 4 2.82 11.26 0.19
CA LEU A 4 1.54 11.11 0.88
C LEU A 4 1.17 12.36 1.68
N SER A 5 -0.14 12.63 1.83
CA SER A 5 -0.60 13.71 2.71
C SER A 5 -0.37 13.37 4.17
N SER A 6 -0.29 14.41 5.01
CA SER A 6 -0.12 14.24 6.46
C SER A 6 -1.27 13.44 7.09
N HIS A 7 -2.49 13.57 6.57
CA HIS A 7 -3.64 12.82 7.08
C HIS A 7 -3.47 11.31 6.88
N VAL A 8 -3.11 10.89 5.66
CA VAL A 8 -2.92 9.47 5.34
C VAL A 8 -1.76 8.87 6.14
N LEU A 9 -0.68 9.62 6.32
CA LEU A 9 0.46 9.17 7.12
C LEU A 9 0.09 8.93 8.60
N GLU A 10 -0.74 9.78 9.20
CA GLU A 10 -1.22 9.55 10.58
C GLU A 10 -2.13 8.32 10.65
N GLU A 11 -3.03 8.14 9.69
CA GLU A 11 -3.90 6.95 9.65
C GLU A 11 -3.08 5.65 9.52
N ILE A 12 -2.04 5.65 8.69
CA ILE A 12 -1.12 4.53 8.53
C ILE A 12 -0.41 4.19 9.85
N LYS A 13 0.03 5.18 10.62
CA LYS A 13 0.70 4.98 11.92
C LYS A 13 -0.23 4.37 12.98
N GLU A 14 -1.54 4.55 12.85
CA GLU A 14 -2.52 3.97 13.76
C GLU A 14 -2.88 2.51 13.42
N LEU A 15 -2.68 2.09 12.17
CA LEU A 15 -3.03 0.72 11.72
C LEU A 15 -2.38 -0.41 12.52
N PRO A 16 -1.09 -0.36 12.91
CA PRO A 16 -0.46 -1.39 13.72
C PRO A 16 -1.22 -1.76 14.99
N ALA A 17 -1.91 -0.80 15.62
CA ALA A 17 -2.66 -1.02 16.86
C ALA A 17 -3.84 -1.99 16.68
N LYS A 18 -4.30 -2.21 15.44
CA LYS A 18 -5.41 -3.12 15.11
C LYS A 18 -4.96 -4.58 14.97
N TYR A 19 -3.66 -4.87 15.03
CA TYR A 19 -3.11 -6.19 14.75
C TYR A 19 -2.24 -6.74 15.89
N PRO A 20 -2.23 -8.08 16.11
CA PRO A 20 -1.31 -8.70 17.06
C PRO A 20 0.16 -8.56 16.66
N GLN A 21 0.44 -8.44 15.36
CA GLN A 21 1.77 -8.18 14.81
C GLN A 21 1.74 -6.86 14.03
N PRO A 22 2.54 -5.84 14.41
CA PRO A 22 2.55 -4.53 13.74
C PRO A 22 2.76 -4.62 12.22
N ARG A 23 3.65 -5.51 11.77
CA ARG A 23 3.93 -5.74 10.34
C ARG A 23 2.72 -6.18 9.51
N SER A 24 1.68 -6.72 10.15
CA SER A 24 0.45 -7.13 9.45
C SER A 24 -0.34 -5.93 8.91
N ALA A 25 -0.02 -4.70 9.37
CA ALA A 25 -0.60 -3.47 8.86
C ALA A 25 -0.09 -3.04 7.47
N VAL A 26 0.89 -3.72 6.87
CA VAL A 26 1.44 -3.31 5.56
C VAL A 26 0.40 -3.31 4.45
N MET A 27 -0.43 -4.35 4.36
CA MET A 27 -1.45 -4.43 3.31
C MET A 27 -2.45 -3.26 3.37
N PRO A 28 -3.12 -2.99 4.51
CA PRO A 28 -4.01 -1.83 4.58
C PRO A 28 -3.28 -0.49 4.44
N ALA A 29 -2.03 -0.37 4.87
CA ALA A 29 -1.26 0.85 4.67
C ALA A 29 -0.92 1.12 3.20
N LEU A 30 -0.55 0.08 2.45
CA LEU A 30 -0.36 0.17 1.00
C LEU A 30 -1.67 0.46 0.26
N ASP A 31 -2.79 -0.05 0.76
CA ASP A 31 -4.11 0.23 0.18
C ASP A 31 -4.46 1.72 0.31
N LEU A 32 -4.31 2.30 1.50
CA LEU A 32 -4.50 3.75 1.73
C LEU A 32 -3.59 4.62 0.85
N ALA A 33 -2.31 4.26 0.75
CA ALA A 33 -1.36 4.98 -0.10
C ALA A 33 -1.75 4.92 -1.59
N GLN A 34 -2.27 3.77 -2.03
CA GLN A 34 -2.74 3.60 -3.40
C GLN A 34 -4.05 4.35 -3.66
N GLU A 35 -4.98 4.41 -2.71
CA GLU A 35 -6.22 5.18 -2.85
C GLU A 35 -5.94 6.68 -3.02
N GLU A 36 -4.94 7.20 -2.31
CA GLU A 36 -4.54 8.62 -2.41
C GLU A 36 -3.91 8.96 -3.78
N LEU A 37 -3.01 8.11 -4.29
CA LEU A 37 -2.19 8.39 -5.47
C LEU A 37 -2.67 7.71 -6.76
N GLY A 38 -3.64 6.79 -6.65
CA GLY A 38 -4.14 5.92 -7.72
C GLY A 38 -3.20 4.77 -8.12
N HIS A 39 -1.95 4.78 -7.67
CA HIS A 39 -0.95 3.73 -7.81
C HIS A 39 0.17 3.95 -6.79
N LEU A 40 0.96 2.92 -6.50
CA LEU A 40 2.09 2.99 -5.58
C LEU A 40 3.37 3.42 -6.30
N THR A 41 3.94 4.54 -5.85
CA THR A 41 5.27 4.98 -6.27
C THR A 41 6.35 4.49 -5.29
N PRO A 42 7.63 4.42 -5.70
CA PRO A 42 8.73 4.10 -4.79
C PRO A 42 8.80 5.02 -3.56
N GLU A 43 8.51 6.30 -3.74
CA GLU A 43 8.47 7.30 -2.66
C GLU A 43 7.33 7.00 -1.67
N ALA A 44 6.13 6.69 -2.18
CA ALA A 44 4.99 6.33 -1.34
C ALA A 44 5.28 5.05 -0.53
N MET A 45 5.84 4.01 -1.16
CA MET A 45 6.21 2.77 -0.45
C MET A 45 7.29 3.02 0.61
N SER A 46 8.24 3.91 0.35
CA SER A 46 9.26 4.31 1.33
C SER A 46 8.65 5.06 2.52
N GLU A 47 7.68 5.92 2.27
CA GLU A 47 6.94 6.63 3.33
C GLU A 47 6.09 5.69 4.18
N VAL A 48 5.43 4.70 3.57
CA VAL A 48 4.72 3.63 4.28
C VAL A 48 5.69 2.82 5.15
N ALA A 49 6.84 2.43 4.60
CA ALA A 49 7.86 1.69 5.35
C ALA A 49 8.35 2.48 6.58
N ALA A 50 8.62 3.78 6.40
CA ALA A 50 9.02 4.66 7.50
C ALA A 50 7.90 4.81 8.55
N ALA A 51 6.64 4.98 8.12
CA ALA A 51 5.50 5.14 9.02
C ALA A 51 5.23 3.88 9.87
N LEU A 52 5.50 2.69 9.32
CA LEU A 52 5.32 1.41 10.01
C LEU A 52 6.58 0.88 10.69
N GLU A 53 7.71 1.60 10.60
CA GLU A 53 9.03 1.16 11.08
C GLU A 53 9.46 -0.20 10.51
N LEU A 54 9.25 -0.40 9.21
CA LEU A 54 9.59 -1.62 8.49
C LEU A 54 10.70 -1.40 7.46
N ASP A 55 11.31 -2.50 7.04
CA ASP A 55 12.27 -2.49 5.94
C ASP A 55 11.57 -2.11 4.62
N PRO A 56 12.08 -1.13 3.85
CA PRO A 56 11.49 -0.75 2.57
C PRO A 56 11.40 -1.90 1.57
N GLY A 57 12.37 -2.81 1.56
CA GLY A 57 12.36 -4.00 0.71
C GLY A 57 11.27 -5.00 1.10
N TYR A 58 10.89 -5.07 2.37
CA TYR A 58 9.72 -5.84 2.80
C TYR A 58 8.42 -5.25 2.24
N VAL A 59 8.25 -3.93 2.30
CA VAL A 59 7.05 -3.25 1.78
C VAL A 59 6.96 -3.38 0.26
N GLU A 60 8.07 -3.18 -0.45
CA GLU A 60 8.16 -3.39 -1.90
C GLU A 60 7.88 -4.86 -2.27
N GLY A 61 8.40 -5.81 -1.50
CA GLY A 61 8.13 -7.23 -1.67
C GLY A 61 6.64 -7.55 -1.55
N VAL A 62 5.93 -6.96 -0.58
CA VAL A 62 4.48 -7.13 -0.43
C VAL A 62 3.72 -6.48 -1.61
N ALA A 63 4.11 -5.27 -2.00
CA ALA A 63 3.47 -4.54 -3.10
C ALA A 63 3.62 -5.25 -4.45
N THR A 64 4.78 -5.86 -4.70
CA THR A 64 5.05 -6.64 -5.93
C THR A 64 4.42 -8.03 -5.91
N PHE A 65 4.24 -8.63 -4.73
CA PHE A 65 3.65 -9.96 -4.58
C PHE A 65 2.14 -9.99 -4.84
N TYR A 66 1.39 -9.00 -4.34
CA TYR A 66 -0.06 -8.95 -4.49
C TYR A 66 -0.47 -8.16 -5.73
N SER A 67 -1.12 -8.83 -6.69
CA SER A 67 -1.59 -8.25 -7.96
C SER A 67 -2.69 -7.17 -7.86
N LEU A 68 -3.24 -6.97 -6.65
CA LEU A 68 -4.18 -5.89 -6.33
C LEU A 68 -3.49 -4.53 -6.19
N PHE A 69 -2.18 -4.52 -5.94
CA PHE A 69 -1.39 -3.30 -5.92
C PHE A 69 -0.87 -2.97 -7.33
N HIS A 70 -0.84 -1.69 -7.64
CA HIS A 70 -0.52 -1.15 -8.96
C HIS A 70 0.74 -0.33 -8.82
N LEU A 71 1.82 -0.76 -9.46
CA LEU A 71 3.12 -0.05 -9.43
C LEU A 71 3.27 0.95 -10.58
N ALA A 72 2.21 1.13 -11.36
CA ALA A 72 2.16 2.04 -12.50
C ALA A 72 0.75 2.65 -12.61
N PRO A 73 0.61 3.84 -13.21
CA PRO A 73 -0.68 4.49 -13.38
C PRO A 73 -1.69 3.60 -14.11
N ILE A 74 -2.93 3.57 -13.61
CA ILE A 74 -4.04 2.85 -14.23
C ILE A 74 -5.17 3.78 -14.67
N GLY A 75 -6.03 3.27 -15.55
CA GLY A 75 -7.23 3.97 -15.98
C GLY A 75 -8.29 4.06 -14.86
N LYS A 76 -9.23 5.00 -15.02
CA LYS A 76 -10.33 5.25 -14.07
C LYS A 76 -11.20 4.03 -13.78
N HIS A 77 -11.35 3.12 -14.74
CA HIS A 77 -12.19 1.94 -14.62
C HIS A 77 -11.36 0.69 -14.94
N ARG A 78 -11.35 -0.27 -14.01
CA ARG A 78 -10.68 -1.57 -14.16
C ARG A 78 -11.71 -2.68 -14.01
N PHE A 79 -11.77 -3.57 -15.00
CA PHE A 79 -12.69 -4.72 -15.01
C PHE A 79 -11.91 -5.99 -14.72
N TYR A 80 -12.31 -6.72 -13.67
CA TYR A 80 -11.76 -8.03 -13.35
C TYR A 80 -12.75 -9.09 -13.80
N VAL A 81 -12.35 -9.91 -14.78
CA VAL A 81 -13.16 -11.01 -15.30
C VAL A 81 -12.53 -12.32 -14.84
N CYS A 82 -13.27 -13.11 -14.06
CA CYS A 82 -12.81 -14.43 -13.67
C CYS A 82 -12.77 -15.37 -14.88
N THR A 83 -11.64 -16.04 -15.09
CA THR A 83 -11.44 -17.02 -16.17
C THR A 83 -11.14 -18.42 -15.63
N ASN A 84 -11.49 -18.69 -14.37
CA ASN A 84 -11.24 -19.98 -13.74
C ASN A 84 -12.36 -20.99 -14.08
N LEU A 85 -12.09 -22.29 -13.90
CA LEU A 85 -13.10 -23.34 -14.06
C LEU A 85 -14.09 -23.30 -12.89
N SER A 86 -15.37 -23.15 -13.20
CA SER A 86 -16.48 -23.10 -12.25
C SER A 86 -17.01 -24.48 -11.90
#